data_AF-U1YG49-F1
#
_entry.id   AF-U1YG49-F1
#
_cell.length_a   1.000
_cell.length_b   1.000
_cell.length_c   1.000
_cell.angle_alpha   90.00
_cell.angle_beta   90.00
_cell.angle_gamma   90.00
#
_symmetry.space_group_name_H-M   'P 1'
#
loop_
_entity.id
_entity.type
_entity.pdbx_description
1 polymer ?
#
loop_
_entity_poly.entity_id
_entity_poly.type
_entity_poly.pdbx_seq_one_letter_code
_entity_poly.pdbx_strand_id
1 'polypeptide(L)'
;MLHLFSKHYKLNQCFTTKYFDFRTETIKISALKRQSSTWSESEKFMLKLALHLFNSSNKVDLSGMDYLDDHNTRLAIEAIAMRYEN
;
A
#
# COMPACT_ATOMS: atom_id res chain seq x y z
N MET A 1 -7.95 6.66 1.42
CA MET A 1 -6.71 5.88 1.66
C MET A 1 -5.99 5.54 0.36
N LEU A 2 -5.45 6.56 -0.33
CA LEU A 2 -4.64 6.38 -1.55
C LEU A 2 -3.24 7.02 -1.43
N HIS A 3 -2.89 7.57 -0.25
CA HIS A 3 -1.64 8.28 0.01
C HIS A 3 -0.42 7.45 -0.41
N LEU A 4 -0.33 6.21 0.08
CA LEU A 4 0.78 5.30 -0.25
C LEU A 4 0.87 5.01 -1.75
N PHE A 5 -0.26 4.76 -2.42
CA PHE A 5 -0.29 4.58 -3.88
C PHE A 5 0.14 5.84 -4.64
N SER A 6 -0.14 7.03 -4.12
CA SER A 6 0.25 8.28 -4.78
C SER A 6 1.71 8.67 -4.55
N LYS A 7 2.30 8.35 -3.38
CA LYS A 7 3.61 8.87 -2.94
C LYS A 7 4.76 7.88 -3.03
N HIS A 8 4.52 6.59 -2.84
CA HIS A 8 5.59 5.60 -2.88
C HIS A 8 5.95 5.25 -4.33
N TYR A 9 7.22 5.36 -4.71
CA TYR A 9 7.68 5.22 -6.10
C TYR A 9 7.18 3.93 -6.78
N LYS A 10 7.21 2.80 -6.06
CA LYS A 10 6.80 1.50 -6.61
C LYS A 10 5.27 1.33 -6.67
N LEU A 11 4.56 1.92 -5.70
CA LEU A 11 3.10 1.81 -5.65
C LEU A 11 2.45 2.74 -6.67
N ASN A 12 3.07 3.90 -6.93
CA ASN A 12 2.65 4.85 -7.94
C ASN A 12 2.59 4.23 -9.34
N GLN A 13 3.53 3.35 -9.67
CA GLN A 13 3.51 2.58 -10.92
C GLN A 13 2.30 1.64 -11.04
N CYS A 14 1.69 1.27 -9.92
CA CYS A 14 0.48 0.45 -9.87
C CYS A 14 -0.80 1.30 -9.78
N PHE A 15 -0.68 2.62 -9.62
CA PHE A 15 -1.83 3.52 -9.45
C PHE A 15 -2.43 3.90 -10.82
N THR A 16 -3.01 2.90 -11.48
CA THR A 16 -3.55 2.99 -12.84
C THR A 16 -4.90 2.29 -12.95
N THR A 17 -5.65 2.59 -14.01
CA THR A 17 -6.95 1.95 -14.31
C THR A 17 -6.85 0.44 -14.57
N LYS A 18 -5.63 -0.10 -14.73
CA LYS A 18 -5.39 -1.54 -14.80
C LYS A 18 -5.79 -2.25 -13.50
N TYR A 19 -5.47 -1.63 -12.36
CA TYR A 19 -5.65 -2.20 -11.01
C TYR A 19 -6.75 -1.52 -10.21
N PHE A 20 -7.07 -0.27 -10.53
CA PHE A 20 -8.09 0.54 -9.86
C PHE A 20 -9.27 0.77 -10.78
N ASP A 21 -10.47 0.44 -10.31
CA ASP A 21 -11.70 0.89 -10.94
C ASP A 21 -12.29 2.01 -10.08
N PHE A 22 -12.09 3.25 -10.53
CA PHE A 22 -12.57 4.44 -9.84
C PHE A 22 -14.09 4.64 -9.97
N ARG A 23 -14.76 3.95 -10.90
CA ARG A 23 -16.23 4.03 -11.03
C ARG A 23 -16.92 3.17 -9.98
N THR A 24 -16.33 2.01 -9.69
CA THR A 24 -16.87 1.06 -8.70
C THR A 24 -16.15 1.12 -7.36
N GLU A 25 -15.16 2.01 -7.23
CA GLU A 25 -14.28 2.14 -6.05
C GLU A 25 -13.60 0.81 -5.66
N THR A 26 -13.31 -0.04 -6.64
CA THR A 26 -12.71 -1.36 -6.42
C THR A 26 -11.24 -1.41 -6.80
N ILE A 27 -10.52 -2.32 -6.15
CA ILE A 27 -9.09 -2.55 -6.39
C ILE A 27 -8.83 -4.05 -6.64
N LYS A 28 -8.00 -4.36 -7.64
CA LYS A 28 -7.63 -5.73 -7.99
C LYS A 28 -6.52 -6.27 -7.08
N ILE A 29 -6.86 -6.56 -5.83
CA ILE A 29 -5.94 -7.01 -4.77
C ILE A 29 -5.04 -8.16 -5.25
N SER A 30 -5.61 -9.23 -5.81
CA SER A 30 -4.84 -10.42 -6.23
C SER A 30 -3.85 -10.10 -7.35
N ALA A 31 -4.20 -9.17 -8.26
CA ALA A 31 -3.30 -8.75 -9.33
C ALA A 31 -2.12 -7.92 -8.79
N LEU A 32 -2.38 -7.04 -7.80
CA LEU A 32 -1.34 -6.27 -7.13
C LEU A 32 -0.38 -7.16 -6.33
N LYS A 33 -0.91 -8.13 -5.57
CA LYS A 33 -0.08 -9.11 -4.84
C LYS A 33 0.80 -9.94 -5.77
N ARG A 34 0.28 -10.30 -6.95
CA ARG A 34 1.07 -11.00 -7.98
C ARG A 34 2.14 -10.10 -8.57
N GLN A 35 1.83 -8.83 -8.85
CA GLN A 35 2.79 -7.85 -9.34
C GLN A 35 3.94 -7.63 -8.35
N SER A 36 3.67 -7.67 -7.05
CA SER A 36 4.69 -7.51 -6.02
C SER A 36 5.52 -8.74 -5.70
N SER A 37 5.33 -9.86 -6.41
CA SER A 37 6.04 -11.12 -6.13
C SER A 37 7.56 -10.97 -6.18
N THR A 38 8.08 -10.14 -7.08
CA THR A 38 9.52 -9.87 -7.28
C THR A 38 10.02 -8.62 -6.56
N TRP A 39 9.19 -7.97 -5.76
CA TRP A 39 9.54 -6.75 -5.04
C TRP A 39 10.36 -7.06 -3.79
N SER A 40 11.01 -6.04 -3.23
CA SER A 40 11.68 -6.17 -1.93
C SER A 40 10.66 -6.38 -0.80
N GLU A 41 11.11 -6.87 0.36
CA GLU A 41 10.22 -7.02 1.53
C GLU A 41 9.65 -5.68 2.00
N SER A 42 10.45 -4.62 1.94
CA SER A 42 10.01 -3.22 2.18
C SER A 42 8.87 -2.82 1.25
N GLU A 43 9.05 -3.03 -0.06
CA GLU A 43 8.04 -2.69 -1.08
C GLU A 43 6.76 -3.55 -0.92
N LYS A 44 6.91 -4.84 -0.61
CA LYS A 44 5.78 -5.74 -0.33
C LYS A 44 5.03 -5.33 0.92
N PHE A 45 5.73 -4.92 1.98
CA PHE A 45 5.10 -4.38 3.18
C PHE A 45 4.30 -3.12 2.86
N MET A 46 4.89 -2.17 2.14
CA MET A 46 4.20 -0.94 1.74
C MET A 46 2.93 -1.23 0.92
N LEU A 47 2.95 -2.22 0.03
CA LEU A 47 1.74 -2.66 -0.66
C LEU A 47 0.71 -3.28 0.29
N LYS A 48 1.11 -4.18 1.18
CA LYS A 48 0.21 -4.81 2.17
C LYS A 48 -0.45 -3.76 3.05
N LEU A 49 0.32 -2.78 3.52
CA LEU A 49 -0.19 -1.66 4.31
C LEU A 49 -1.17 -0.81 3.47
N ALA A 50 -0.82 -0.46 2.24
CA ALA A 50 -1.71 0.31 1.36
C ALA A 50 -3.05 -0.42 1.09
N LEU A 51 -3.01 -1.75 0.94
CA LEU A 51 -4.19 -2.60 0.78
C LEU A 51 -5.02 -2.73 2.07
N HIS A 52 -4.36 -2.88 3.22
CA HIS A 52 -5.01 -2.89 4.54
C HIS A 52 -5.74 -1.58 4.80
N LEU A 53 -5.06 -0.48 4.50
CA LEU A 53 -5.64 0.85 4.56
C LEU A 53 -6.83 0.92 3.58
N PHE A 54 -6.63 0.70 2.28
CA PHE A 54 -7.74 0.79 1.32
C PHE A 54 -8.95 -0.10 1.67
N ASN A 55 -8.71 -1.31 2.18
CA ASN A 55 -9.75 -2.25 2.59
C ASN A 55 -9.27 -3.05 3.82
N SER A 56 -9.92 -2.80 4.96
CA SER A 56 -9.57 -3.36 6.29
C SER A 56 -9.60 -4.90 6.37
N SER A 57 -10.15 -5.57 5.36
CA SER A 57 -10.11 -7.03 5.25
C SER A 57 -8.70 -7.62 5.06
N ASN A 58 -7.73 -6.82 4.59
CA ASN A 58 -6.35 -7.29 4.44
C ASN A 58 -5.60 -7.12 5.76
N LYS A 59 -5.34 -8.19 6.52
CA LYS A 59 -4.50 -8.10 7.71
C LYS A 59 -3.06 -7.70 7.33
N VAL A 60 -2.48 -6.77 8.08
CA VAL A 60 -1.07 -6.40 7.98
C VAL A 60 -0.39 -6.72 9.31
N ASP A 61 0.79 -7.32 9.23
CA ASP A 61 1.66 -7.55 10.38
C ASP A 61 2.65 -6.39 10.45
N LEU A 62 2.58 -5.58 11.50
CA LEU A 62 3.40 -4.37 11.68
C LEU A 62 4.87 -4.69 11.95
N SER A 63 5.23 -5.91 12.33
CA SER A 63 6.65 -6.31 12.42
C SER A 63 7.38 -6.15 11.08
N GLY A 64 6.66 -6.16 9.95
CA GLY A 64 7.24 -5.85 8.65
C GLY A 64 7.76 -4.41 8.49
N MET A 65 7.49 -3.52 9.45
CA MET A 65 8.10 -2.18 9.48
C MET A 65 9.62 -2.23 9.66
N ASP A 66 10.16 -3.30 10.24
CA ASP A 66 11.60 -3.49 10.45
C ASP A 66 12.41 -3.53 9.14
N TYR A 67 11.73 -3.75 7.99
CA TYR A 67 12.34 -3.73 6.66
C TYR A 67 12.32 -2.35 5.98
N LEU A 68 11.76 -1.33 6.62
CA LEU A 68 11.62 0.00 6.03
C LEU A 68 12.86 0.85 6.25
N ASP A 69 13.24 1.61 5.22
CA ASP A 69 14.15 2.74 5.39
C ASP A 69 13.41 3.94 5.99
N ASP A 70 14.14 5.00 6.31
CA ASP A 70 13.57 6.22 6.92
C ASP A 70 12.46 6.83 6.05
N HIS A 71 12.60 6.76 4.73
CA HIS A 71 11.64 7.33 3.79
C HIS A 71 10.31 6.55 3.81
N ASN A 72 10.38 5.23 3.68
CA ASN A 72 9.20 4.36 3.69
C ASN A 72 8.56 4.34 5.07
N THR A 73 9.35 4.40 6.15
CA THR A 73 8.86 4.51 7.53
C THR A 73 8.00 5.75 7.68
N ARG A 74 8.49 6.91 7.23
CA ARG A 74 7.74 8.17 7.29
C ARG A 74 6.43 8.08 6.51
N LEU A 75 6.46 7.56 5.29
CA LEU A 75 5.25 7.38 4.47
C LEU A 75 4.23 6.43 5.12
N ALA A 76 4.70 5.34 5.73
CA ALA A 76 3.86 4.38 6.43
C ALA A 76 3.16 5.04 7.63
N ILE A 77 3.91 5.76 8.47
CA ILE A 77 3.37 6.47 9.64
C ILE A 77 2.37 7.54 9.21
N GLU A 78 2.69 8.37 8.21
CA GLU A 78 1.75 9.37 7.66
C GLU A 78 0.44 8.72 7.20
N ALA A 79 0.52 7.61 6.47
CA ALA A 79 -0.66 6.93 5.95
C ALA A 79 -1.52 6.31 7.07
N ILE A 80 -0.88 5.79 8.12
CA ILE A 80 -1.56 5.28 9.32
C ILE A 80 -2.23 6.43 10.08
N ALA A 81 -1.53 7.54 10.31
CA ALA A 81 -2.07 8.72 10.98
C ALA A 81 -3.33 9.24 10.26
N MET A 82 -3.26 9.41 8.93
CA MET A 82 -4.41 9.84 8.12
C MET A 82 -5.65 8.94 8.26
N ARG A 83 -5.49 7.66 8.61
CA ARG A 83 -6.61 6.73 8.83
C ARG A 83 -7.32 6.97 10.16
N TYR A 84 -6.59 7.39 11.18
CA TYR A 84 -7.10 7.51 12.56
C TYR A 84 -7.29 8.97 13.01
N GLU A 85 -6.79 9.94 12.25
CA GLU A 85 -7.01 11.37 12.46
C GLU A 85 -8.30 11.91 11.78
N ASN A 86 -9.15 11.03 11.24
CA ASN A 86 -10.50 11.35 10.74
C ASN A 86 -11.57 10.73 11.61
#